data_AF-A0A9Q0VQ00-F1
#
_entry.id   AF-A0A9Q0VQ00-F1
#
_cell.length_a   1.000
_cell.length_b   1.000
_cell.length_c   1.000
_cell.angle_alpha   90.00
_cell.angle_beta   90.00
_cell.angle_gamma   90.00
#
_symmetry.space_group_name_H-M   'P 1'
#
loop_
_entity.id
_entity.type
_entity.pdbx_description
1 polymer ?
#
loop_
_entity_poly.entity_id
_entity_poly.type
_entity_poly.pdbx_seq_one_letter_code
_entity_poly.pdbx_strand_id
1 'polypeptide(L)'
;MFVAGHAECVRFVKKLNLPLLVTGGGGYTKENVARSWTVETRVLLDTELPNDIPENEYIKYFAPDYSLKNPGGLMENLNSKSYLSSITTQVLENLFCIQHAPSVEMQEVSLMPVFVK
;
A
#
# COMPACT_ATOMS: atom_id res chain seq x y z
N MET A 1 -9.62 2.37 6.27
CA MET A 1 -8.14 2.37 6.15
C MET A 1 -7.68 3.79 5.88
N PHE A 2 -6.56 4.22 6.45
CA PHE A 2 -5.96 5.52 6.12
C PHE A 2 -5.30 5.49 4.74
N VAL A 3 -5.29 6.63 4.05
CA VAL A 3 -4.65 6.81 2.74
C VAL A 3 -3.19 6.34 2.76
N ALA A 4 -2.45 6.68 3.82
CA ALA A 4 -1.06 6.25 3.98
C ALA A 4 -0.91 4.72 4.04
N GLY A 5 -1.79 4.03 4.78
CA GLY A 5 -1.75 2.57 4.87
C GLY A 5 -2.08 1.89 3.55
N HIS A 6 -2.99 2.48 2.76
CA HIS A 6 -3.32 1.97 1.42
C HIS A 6 -2.15 2.16 0.43
N ALA A 7 -1.50 3.31 0.47
CA ALA A 7 -0.33 3.61 -0.38
C ALA A 7 0.88 2.70 -0.11
N GLU A 8 1.00 2.12 1.10
CA GLU A 8 2.06 1.14 1.40
C GLU A 8 1.91 -0.16 0.60
N CYS A 9 0.69 -0.57 0.23
CA CYS A 9 0.49 -1.70 -0.68
C CYS A 9 1.08 -1.40 -2.08
N VAL A 10 0.84 -0.19 -2.59
CA VAL A 10 1.42 0.26 -3.87
C VAL A 10 2.94 0.32 -3.78
N ARG A 11 3.48 0.86 -2.67
CA ARG A 11 4.93 0.90 -2.42
C ARG A 11 5.54 -0.51 -2.39
N PHE A 12 4.88 -1.47 -1.75
CA PHE A 12 5.33 -2.85 -1.68
C PHE A 12 5.38 -3.50 -3.07
N VAL A 13 4.32 -3.40 -3.86
CA VAL A 13 4.27 -4.00 -5.21
C VAL A 13 5.26 -3.32 -6.15
N LYS A 14 5.38 -1.98 -6.09
CA LYS A 14 6.36 -1.22 -6.88
C LYS A 14 7.79 -1.70 -6.65
N LYS A 15 8.15 -2.05 -5.41
CA LYS A 15 9.50 -2.56 -5.06
C LYS A 15 9.86 -3.89 -5.71
N LEU A 16 8.89 -4.63 -6.26
CA LEU A 16 9.16 -5.85 -7.01
C LEU A 16 9.85 -5.59 -8.36
N ASN A 17 9.90 -4.33 -8.81
CA ASN A 17 10.59 -3.90 -10.04
C ASN A 17 10.14 -4.66 -11.31
N LEU A 18 8.86 -5.03 -11.36
CA LEU A 18 8.21 -5.59 -12.54
C LEU A 18 7.42 -4.49 -13.28
N PRO A 19 7.17 -4.63 -14.60
CA PRO A 19 6.22 -3.76 -15.29
C PRO A 19 4.87 -3.74 -14.56
N LEU A 20 4.51 -2.57 -14.02
CA LEU A 20 3.38 -2.40 -13.12
C LEU A 20 2.28 -1.58 -13.80
N LEU A 21 1.08 -2.16 -13.91
CA LEU A 21 -0.13 -1.45 -14.26
C LEU A 21 -0.93 -1.18 -12.98
N VAL A 22 -1.19 0.11 -12.69
CA VAL A 22 -2.02 0.52 -11.55
C VAL A 22 -3.34 1.03 -12.08
N THR A 23 -4.43 0.50 -11.54
CA THR A 23 -5.80 0.87 -11.90
C THR A 23 -6.55 1.37 -10.68
N GLY A 24 -7.54 2.23 -10.89
CA GLY A 24 -8.50 2.59 -9.86
C GLY A 24 -9.48 1.46 -9.56
N GLY A 25 -10.66 1.84 -9.06
CA GLY A 25 -11.72 0.90 -8.69
C GLY A 25 -12.82 1.60 -7.91
N GLY A 26 -13.48 0.85 -7.03
CA GLY A 26 -14.53 1.39 -6.16
C GLY A 26 -14.01 2.37 -5.12
N GLY A 27 -14.88 3.27 -4.69
CA GLY A 27 -14.61 4.25 -3.64
C GLY A 27 -15.76 5.24 -3.54
N TYR A 28 -16.46 5.23 -2.40
CA TYR A 28 -17.79 5.87 -2.30
C TYR A 28 -17.77 7.19 -1.53
N THR A 29 -16.61 7.57 -1.01
CA THR A 29 -16.34 8.89 -0.41
C THR A 29 -15.35 9.60 -1.33
N LYS A 30 -15.88 10.37 -2.29
CA LYS A 30 -15.14 10.94 -3.44
C LYS A 30 -13.87 11.71 -3.05
N GLU A 31 -13.93 12.45 -1.96
CA GLU A 31 -12.82 13.22 -1.41
C GLU A 31 -11.70 12.30 -0.91
N ASN A 32 -12.03 11.15 -0.33
CA ASN A 32 -11.03 10.16 0.08
C ASN A 32 -10.47 9.39 -1.11
N VAL A 33 -11.28 9.15 -2.16
CA VAL A 33 -10.79 8.58 -3.42
C VAL A 33 -9.75 9.49 -4.06
N ALA A 34 -10.05 10.80 -4.16
CA ALA A 34 -9.12 11.78 -4.68
C ALA A 34 -7.81 11.84 -3.87
N ARG A 35 -7.89 11.81 -2.53
CA ARG A 35 -6.71 11.76 -1.65
C ARG A 35 -5.89 10.48 -1.89
N SER A 36 -6.54 9.31 -1.91
CA SER A 36 -5.89 8.02 -2.10
C SER A 36 -5.10 7.97 -3.40
N TRP A 37 -5.75 8.24 -4.53
CA TRP A 37 -5.10 8.15 -5.84
C TRP A 37 -4.02 9.22 -6.03
N THR A 38 -4.17 10.41 -5.43
CA THR A 38 -3.12 11.44 -5.44
C THR A 38 -1.88 10.94 -4.68
N VAL A 39 -2.05 10.38 -3.48
CA VAL A 39 -0.94 9.87 -2.66
C VAL A 39 -0.30 8.62 -3.29
N GLU A 40 -1.08 7.74 -3.90
CA GLU A 40 -0.56 6.57 -4.62
C GLU A 40 0.24 6.98 -5.86
N THR A 41 -0.24 7.97 -6.62
CA THR A 41 0.49 8.52 -7.77
C THR A 41 1.83 9.12 -7.34
N ARG A 42 1.85 9.84 -6.21
CA ARG A 42 3.09 10.32 -5.60
C ARG A 42 4.07 9.16 -5.31
N VAL A 43 3.60 8.06 -4.73
CA VAL A 43 4.43 6.87 -4.47
C VAL A 43 4.94 6.26 -5.77
N LEU A 44 4.13 6.21 -6.82
CA LEU A 44 4.54 5.71 -8.14
C LEU A 44 5.62 6.59 -8.78
N LEU A 45 5.60 7.90 -8.53
CA LEU A 45 6.57 8.85 -9.06
C LEU A 45 7.81 9.07 -8.16
N ASP A 46 7.88 8.42 -6.99
CA ASP A 46 8.93 8.63 -5.97
C ASP A 46 9.12 10.12 -5.57
N THR A 47 8.02 10.87 -5.50
CA THR A 47 8.05 12.28 -5.08
C THR A 47 7.53 12.42 -3.65
N GLU A 48 7.87 13.52 -2.98
CA GLU A 48 7.12 13.97 -1.82
C GLU A 48 6.10 15.04 -2.26
N LEU A 49 4.99 15.14 -1.53
CA LEU A 49 3.96 16.16 -1.73
C LEU A 49 3.69 16.86 -0.40
N PRO A 50 3.42 18.17 -0.43
CA PRO A 50 2.89 18.86 0.75
C PRO A 50 1.55 18.25 1.15
N ASN A 51 1.25 18.32 2.44
CA ASN A 51 0.01 17.77 2.98
C ASN A 51 -1.21 18.67 2.69
N ASP A 52 -0.98 19.93 2.36
CA ASP A 52 -2.01 20.90 2.04
C ASP A 52 -2.43 20.75 0.59
N ILE A 53 -3.74 20.73 0.35
CA ILE A 53 -4.28 20.59 -1.00
C ILE A 53 -4.21 21.97 -1.68
N PRO A 54 -3.60 22.06 -2.88
CA PRO A 54 -3.51 23.32 -3.60
C PRO A 54 -4.90 23.81 -4.03
N GLU A 55 -5.04 25.12 -4.20
CA GLU A 55 -6.30 25.72 -4.66
C GLU A 55 -6.74 25.12 -6.00
N ASN A 56 -8.01 24.71 -6.05
CA ASN A 56 -8.62 24.08 -7.22
C ASN A 56 -10.15 24.24 -7.18
N GLU A 57 -10.82 23.99 -8.31
CA GLU A 57 -12.28 24.12 -8.46
C GLU A 57 -13.08 23.25 -7.47
N TYR A 58 -12.47 22.18 -6.95
CA TYR A 58 -13.08 21.19 -6.07
C TYR A 58 -12.65 21.34 -4.60
N ILE A 59 -11.89 22.39 -4.24
CA ILE A 59 -11.26 22.54 -2.91
C ILE A 59 -12.27 22.45 -1.76
N LYS A 60 -13.52 22.91 -1.99
CA LYS A 60 -14.62 22.88 -1.01
C LYS A 60 -14.98 21.47 -0.55
N TYR A 61 -14.71 20.42 -1.35
CA TYR A 61 -14.95 19.03 -0.94
C TYR A 61 -13.97 18.52 0.12
N PHE A 62 -12.86 19.23 0.34
CA PHE A 62 -11.83 18.83 1.28
C PHE A 62 -11.86 19.59 2.60
N ALA A 63 -12.88 20.44 2.80
CA ALA A 63 -13.13 21.12 4.07
C ALA A 63 -13.38 20.11 5.21
N PRO A 64 -13.10 20.47 6.48
CA PRO A 64 -12.54 21.75 6.92
C PRO A 64 -11.01 21.82 6.84
N ASP A 65 -10.33 20.69 6.71
CA ASP A 65 -8.87 20.61 6.89
C ASP A 65 -8.07 20.93 5.61
N TYR A 66 -8.71 20.82 4.43
CA TYR A 66 -8.08 21.04 3.12
C TYR A 66 -6.77 20.28 2.93
N SER A 67 -6.72 19.05 3.47
CA SER A 67 -5.51 18.25 3.57
C SER A 67 -5.63 16.90 2.87
N LEU A 68 -4.50 16.37 2.38
CA LEU A 68 -4.35 15.01 1.86
C LEU A 68 -4.51 13.92 2.93
N LYS A 69 -4.29 14.24 4.21
CA LYS A 69 -4.63 13.33 5.31
C LYS A 69 -6.14 13.18 5.39
N ASN A 70 -6.62 11.93 5.34
CA ASN A 70 -8.02 11.66 5.56
C ASN A 70 -8.31 11.62 7.08
N PRO A 71 -9.45 12.17 7.53
CA PRO A 71 -9.87 12.02 8.92
C PRO A 71 -10.07 10.54 9.23
N GLY A 72 -9.57 10.12 10.40
CA GLY A 72 -9.74 8.77 10.91
C GLY A 72 -11.02 8.64 11.72
N GLY A 73 -11.72 7.53 11.55
CA GLY A 73 -12.75 7.10 12.50
C GLY A 73 -12.15 6.12 13.50
N LEU A 74 -12.59 6.20 14.77
CA LEU A 74 -12.30 5.18 15.77
C LEU A 74 -13.24 3.99 15.57
N MET A 75 -12.99 3.20 14.54
CA MET A 75 -13.67 1.91 14.37
C MET A 75 -12.87 0.84 15.11
N GLU A 76 -13.56 0.01 15.88
CA GLU A 76 -12.94 -1.14 16.53
C GLU A 76 -12.42 -2.12 15.47
N ASN A 77 -11.18 -2.58 15.65
CA ASN A 77 -10.62 -3.62 14.81
C ASN A 77 -11.04 -5.00 15.32
N LEU A 78 -12.03 -5.59 14.66
CA LEU A 78 -12.53 -6.94 14.99
C LEU A 78 -11.64 -8.07 14.44
N ASN A 79 -10.54 -7.74 13.74
CA ASN A 79 -9.61 -8.73 13.20
C ASN A 79 -8.55 -9.08 14.27
N SER A 80 -8.82 -10.12 15.04
CA SER A 80 -7.88 -10.61 16.04
C SER A 80 -6.61 -11.18 15.39
N LYS A 81 -5.49 -11.18 16.14
CA LYS A 81 -4.21 -11.71 15.63
C LYS A 81 -4.30 -13.19 15.28
N SER A 82 -5.02 -13.99 16.09
CA SER A 82 -5.21 -15.42 15.84
C SER A 82 -6.01 -15.68 14.57
N TYR A 83 -7.05 -14.89 14.32
CA TYR A 83 -7.86 -14.95 13.09
C TYR A 83 -7.03 -14.62 11.84
N LEU A 84 -6.24 -13.55 11.89
CA LEU A 84 -5.36 -13.19 10.76
C LEU A 84 -4.29 -14.25 10.52
N SER A 85 -3.72 -14.83 11.58
CA SER A 85 -2.72 -15.89 11.48
C SER A 85 -3.29 -17.15 10.85
N SER A 86 -4.50 -17.58 11.23
CA SER A 86 -5.11 -18.79 10.67
C SER A 86 -5.40 -18.64 9.17
N ILE A 87 -5.92 -17.48 8.75
CA ILE A 87 -6.13 -17.19 7.32
C ILE A 87 -4.79 -17.15 6.57
N THR A 88 -3.77 -16.52 7.15
CA THR A 88 -2.43 -16.43 6.52
C THR A 88 -1.85 -17.83 6.28
N THR A 89 -1.91 -18.71 7.28
CA THR A 89 -1.47 -20.11 7.13
C THR A 89 -2.22 -20.81 5.99
N GLN A 90 -3.55 -20.69 5.95
CA GLN A 90 -4.36 -21.32 4.90
C GLN A 90 -4.02 -20.81 3.49
N VAL A 91 -3.79 -19.50 3.35
CA VAL A 91 -3.38 -18.90 2.06
C VAL A 91 -2.01 -19.42 1.64
N LEU A 92 -1.04 -19.50 2.56
CA LEU A 92 0.28 -20.03 2.26
C LEU A 92 0.25 -21.51 1.85
N GLU A 93 -0.54 -22.33 2.53
CA GLU A 93 -0.77 -23.74 2.15
C GLU A 93 -1.33 -23.85 0.73
N ASN A 94 -2.30 -23.01 0.36
CA ASN A 94 -2.85 -22.97 -0.99
C ASN A 94 -1.80 -22.55 -2.02
N LEU A 95 -0.95 -21.57 -1.69
CA LEU A 95 0.13 -21.13 -2.58
C LEU A 95 1.17 -22.24 -2.80
N PHE A 96 1.48 -23.06 -1.79
CA PHE A 96 2.40 -24.21 -1.93
C PHE A 96 1.89 -25.28 -2.89
N CYS A 97 0.57 -25.40 -3.05
CA CYS A 97 -0.05 -26.35 -3.98
C CYS A 97 0.02 -25.91 -5.45
N ILE A 98 0.36 -24.65 -5.73
CA ILE A 98 0.54 -24.16 -7.10
C ILE A 98 1.83 -24.80 -7.64
N GLN A 99 1.76 -25.42 -8.84
CA GLN A 99 2.95 -25.95 -9.51
C GLN A 99 3.94 -24.81 -9.75
N HIS A 100 5.05 -24.83 -9.01
CA HIS A 100 6.20 -23.97 -9.27
C HIS A 100 6.74 -24.29 -10.66
N ALA A 101 7.09 -23.27 -11.46
CA ALA A 101 7.90 -23.50 -12.66
C ALA A 101 9.24 -24.12 -12.22
N PRO A 102 9.73 -25.19 -12.87
CA PRO A 102 11.01 -25.76 -12.51
C PRO A 102 12.11 -24.70 -12.76
N SER A 103 12.87 -24.43 -11.71
CA SER A 103 14.22 -23.84 -11.73
C SER A 103 14.35 -22.32 -11.88
N VAL A 104 14.06 -21.58 -10.80
CA VAL A 104 15.00 -20.54 -10.35
C VAL A 104 15.59 -21.06 -9.05
N GLU A 105 16.90 -21.30 -9.04
CA GLU A 105 17.62 -21.78 -7.86
C GLU A 105 17.41 -20.80 -6.70
N MET A 106 16.94 -21.29 -5.56
CA MET A 106 16.85 -20.51 -4.33
C MET A 106 18.27 -20.24 -3.84
N GLN A 107 18.83 -19.10 -4.22
CA GLN A 107 20.16 -18.69 -3.77
C GLN A 107 20.04 -18.09 -2.37
N GLU A 108 20.71 -18.72 -1.40
CA GLU A 108 20.82 -18.18 -0.04
C GLU A 108 21.63 -16.88 -0.10
N VAL A 109 21.00 -15.75 0.24
CA VAL A 109 21.70 -14.47 0.34
C VAL A 109 22.64 -14.55 1.54
N SER A 110 23.94 -14.68 1.25
CA SER A 110 24.98 -14.66 2.27
C SER A 110 25.01 -13.26 2.92
N LEU A 111 24.56 -13.17 4.18
CA LEU A 111 24.83 -12.01 5.04
C LEU A 111 26.33 -12.06 5.40
N MET A 112 27.18 -11.53 4.52
CA MET A 112 28.59 -11.33 4.85
C MET A 112 28.70 -10.36 6.04
N PRO A 113 29.46 -10.68 7.10
CA PRO A 113 29.76 -9.73 8.15
C PRO A 113 30.69 -8.67 7.59
N VAL A 114 30.29 -7.40 7.70
CA VAL A 114 31.14 -6.25 7.42
C VAL A 114 32.27 -6.24 8.45
N PHE A 115 33.40 -6.88 8.13
CA PHE A 115 34.65 -6.69 8.85
C PHE A 115 35.46 -5.57 8.19
N VAL A 116 35.42 -4.43 8.87
CA VAL A 116 36.47 -3.43 9.09
C VAL A 116 37.76 -3.59 8.26
N LYS A 117 38.02 -2.58 7.42
CA LYS A 117 39.32 -1.92 7.35
C LYS A 117 39.12 -0.41 7.29
#